data_AF-A0A9D9CDC0-F1
#
_entry.id   AF-A0A9D9CDC0-F1
#
_cell.length_a   1.000
_cell.length_b   1.000
_cell.length_c   1.000
_cell.angle_alpha   90.00
_cell.angle_beta   90.00
_cell.angle_gamma   90.00
#
_symmetry.space_group_name_H-M   'P 1'
#
loop_
_entity.id
_entity.type
_entity.pdbx_description
1 polymer ?
#
loop_
_entity_poly.entity_id
_entity_poly.type
_entity_poly.pdbx_seq_one_letter_code
_entity_poly.pdbx_strand_id
1 'polypeptide(L)'
;MKKFFMFAASAVVALSMVSCGGDPEVGNGNNGGGEGDVVEGVVLNELSGADKYIELYNTTEAEISLEGLMLVKYDSSKEGGKSTTWTGKAGMKIAAKGYVVLESSDLSDPAEDGDPAYAYESENHVFKGGLSGKKNVYIELQAADESVLDSFQRGEEGAGWNQVGGFNNDKKHTFSRVPDGTGEWAYADPTKGSANGAKVAEIEQQPEM
;
A
#
# COMPACT_ATOMS: atom_id res chain seq x y z
N MET A 1 25.40 59.17 -27.50
CA MET A 1 24.33 60.08 -27.00
C MET A 1 23.72 59.41 -25.78
N LYS A 2 24.02 59.91 -24.56
CA LYS A 2 23.05 60.58 -23.65
C LYS A 2 21.91 59.60 -23.23
N LYS A 3 21.71 59.20 -21.96
CA LYS A 3 22.01 59.85 -20.67
C LYS A 3 22.07 58.85 -19.50
N PHE A 4 22.93 59.18 -18.54
CA PHE A 4 22.89 58.81 -17.12
C PHE A 4 21.54 59.17 -16.47
N PHE A 5 21.13 58.43 -15.43
CA PHE A 5 20.64 59.01 -14.17
C PHE A 5 20.86 58.03 -13.00
N MET A 6 21.71 58.46 -12.06
CA MET A 6 21.78 58.00 -10.68
C MET A 6 20.60 58.58 -9.88
N PHE A 7 20.12 57.85 -8.88
CA PHE A 7 19.63 58.45 -7.64
C PHE A 7 20.10 57.59 -6.45
N ALA A 8 20.77 58.24 -5.52
CA ALA A 8 21.10 57.75 -4.19
C ALA A 8 20.48 58.72 -3.17
N ALA A 9 19.92 58.20 -2.08
CA ALA A 9 19.72 58.95 -0.84
C ALA A 9 19.60 57.97 0.35
N SER A 10 20.51 58.15 1.31
CA SER A 10 20.67 57.51 2.63
C SER A 10 19.44 57.67 3.55
N ALA A 11 18.99 56.64 4.27
CA ALA A 11 19.39 56.12 5.61
C ALA A 11 18.96 56.97 6.83
N VAL A 12 18.16 56.35 7.73
CA VAL A 12 18.16 56.63 9.17
C VAL A 12 18.01 55.31 9.95
N VAL A 13 18.88 55.16 10.94
CA VAL A 13 19.05 54.04 11.88
C VAL A 13 18.13 54.22 13.09
N ALA A 14 17.60 53.14 13.63
CA ALA A 14 17.24 53.05 15.05
C ALA A 14 17.81 51.75 15.64
N LEU A 15 18.65 51.93 16.66
CA LEU A 15 19.36 50.92 17.42
C LEU A 15 18.59 50.68 18.73
N SER A 16 18.31 49.44 19.10
CA SER A 16 18.11 49.07 20.50
C SER A 16 18.84 47.76 20.79
N MET A 17 19.74 47.83 21.77
CA MET A 17 20.56 46.71 22.26
C MET A 17 19.97 46.23 23.58
N VAL A 18 19.83 44.91 23.77
CA VAL A 18 20.05 44.25 25.06
C VAL A 18 20.72 42.90 24.80
N SER A 19 21.79 42.67 25.55
CA SER A 19 22.71 41.53 25.55
C SER A 19 22.35 40.57 26.70
N CYS A 20 22.48 39.26 26.49
CA CYS A 20 23.34 38.40 27.33
C CYS A 20 23.49 37.01 26.72
N GLY A 21 24.72 36.48 26.79
CA GLY A 21 25.20 35.34 26.00
C GLY A 21 24.80 33.95 26.49
N GLY A 22 25.13 33.00 25.61
CA GLY A 22 25.24 31.56 25.84
C GLY A 22 26.10 30.99 24.71
N ASP A 23 27.09 30.18 25.07
CA ASP A 23 28.03 29.48 24.18
C ASP A 23 27.33 28.70 23.05
N PRO A 24 27.99 28.45 21.90
CA PRO A 24 27.59 27.34 21.06
C PRO A 24 27.99 26.02 21.76
N GLU A 25 27.06 25.47 22.55
CA GLU A 25 27.07 24.07 22.94
C GLU A 25 27.15 23.20 21.68
N VAL A 26 28.16 22.33 21.65
CA VAL A 26 28.28 21.24 20.68
C VAL A 26 27.13 20.27 20.94
N GLY A 27 26.09 20.37 20.12
CA GLY A 27 24.99 19.41 20.11
C GLY A 27 25.45 18.08 19.52
N ASN A 28 26.03 17.21 20.35
CA ASN A 28 26.01 15.77 20.13
C ASN A 28 24.62 15.26 20.58
N GLY A 29 23.70 15.10 19.64
CA GLY A 29 22.35 14.58 19.85
C GLY A 29 22.20 13.20 19.22
N ASN A 30 22.19 12.19 20.07
CA ASN A 30 21.99 10.78 19.79
C ASN A 30 20.50 10.47 19.52
N ASN A 31 20.22 9.41 18.75
CA ASN A 31 18.99 8.59 18.71
C ASN A 31 17.62 9.28 18.75
N GLY A 32 16.89 9.21 17.63
CA GLY A 32 15.43 9.22 17.62
C GLY A 32 14.92 8.02 16.82
N GLY A 33 14.52 6.95 17.52
CA GLY A 33 13.60 5.98 16.94
C GLY A 33 12.29 6.72 16.71
N GLY A 34 11.96 6.92 15.43
CA GLY A 34 10.91 7.82 14.99
C GLY A 34 9.54 7.38 15.50
N GLU A 35 8.91 8.31 16.21
CA GLU A 35 7.48 8.53 16.25
C GLU A 35 6.90 8.28 14.85
N GLY A 36 5.90 7.40 14.74
CA GLY A 36 5.50 6.73 13.50
C GLY A 36 5.37 7.67 12.30
N ASP A 37 6.35 7.61 11.40
CA ASP A 37 6.27 8.27 10.10
C ASP A 37 5.08 7.65 9.36
N VAL A 38 4.09 8.48 9.02
CA VAL A 38 3.00 8.09 8.13
C VAL A 38 3.62 7.67 6.80
N VAL A 39 3.49 6.39 6.47
CA VAL A 39 4.04 5.82 5.23
C VAL A 39 3.10 6.21 4.08
N GLU A 40 3.39 7.33 3.43
CA GLU A 40 2.67 7.76 2.23
C GLU A 40 3.23 7.06 0.98
N GLY A 41 2.35 6.79 0.01
CA GLY A 41 2.75 6.39 -1.34
C GLY A 41 2.88 4.89 -1.59
N VAL A 42 2.58 4.03 -0.62
CA VAL A 42 2.36 2.58 -0.84
C VAL A 42 0.87 2.33 -0.97
N VAL A 43 0.46 1.62 -2.03
CA VAL A 43 -0.95 1.34 -2.35
C VAL A 43 -1.15 -0.11 -2.75
N LEU A 44 -2.39 -0.60 -2.67
CA LEU A 44 -2.78 -1.87 -3.30
C LEU A 44 -2.82 -1.65 -4.82
N ASN A 45 -2.24 -2.57 -5.60
CA ASN A 45 -2.11 -2.40 -7.04
C ASN A 45 -2.82 -3.48 -7.86
N GLU A 46 -2.69 -4.74 -7.44
CA GLU A 46 -3.25 -5.89 -8.16
C GLU A 46 -3.62 -7.01 -7.18
N LEU A 47 -4.76 -7.67 -7.40
CA LEU A 47 -5.22 -8.80 -6.61
C LEU A 47 -5.66 -9.93 -7.53
N SER A 48 -5.09 -11.12 -7.35
CA SER A 48 -5.48 -12.32 -8.08
C SER A 48 -6.19 -13.32 -7.18
N GLY A 49 -7.49 -13.50 -7.42
CA GLY A 49 -8.24 -14.58 -6.79
C GLY A 49 -7.93 -15.98 -7.35
N ALA A 50 -7.30 -16.06 -8.53
CA ALA A 50 -6.90 -17.31 -9.18
C ALA A 50 -5.52 -17.76 -8.68
N ASP A 51 -4.52 -16.89 -8.79
CA ASP A 51 -3.12 -17.15 -8.42
C ASP A 51 -2.79 -16.76 -6.97
N LYS A 52 -3.80 -16.30 -6.23
CA LYS A 52 -3.76 -16.05 -4.78
C LYS A 52 -2.68 -15.06 -4.33
N TYR A 53 -2.60 -13.90 -4.99
CA TYR A 53 -1.67 -12.85 -4.59
C TYR A 53 -2.34 -11.48 -4.42
N ILE A 54 -1.69 -10.64 -3.63
CA ILE A 54 -1.96 -9.22 -3.44
C ILE A 54 -0.65 -8.49 -3.74
N GLU A 55 -0.68 -7.52 -4.64
CA GLU A 55 0.47 -6.70 -5.01
C GLU A 55 0.35 -5.30 -4.41
N LEU A 56 1.47 -4.84 -3.86
CA LEU A 56 1.68 -3.47 -3.42
C LEU A 56 2.52 -2.73 -4.46
N TYR A 57 2.25 -1.44 -4.62
CA TYR A 57 3.01 -0.57 -5.50
C TYR A 57 3.48 0.69 -4.78
N ASN A 58 4.70 1.11 -5.08
CA ASN A 58 5.27 2.36 -4.61
C ASN A 58 5.04 3.47 -5.64
N THR A 59 4.16 4.40 -5.34
CA THR A 59 3.82 5.53 -6.21
C THR A 59 4.89 6.62 -6.25
N THR A 60 5.91 6.55 -5.38
CA THR A 60 6.93 7.58 -5.23
C THR A 60 8.20 7.28 -6.04
N GLU A 61 9.10 8.26 -6.09
CA GLU A 61 10.43 8.16 -6.72
C GLU A 61 11.53 7.72 -5.74
N ALA A 62 11.17 7.31 -4.52
CA ALA A 62 12.12 6.90 -3.48
C ALA A 62 11.79 5.48 -2.98
N GLU A 63 12.79 4.78 -2.46
CA GLU A 63 12.56 3.50 -1.76
C GLU A 63 11.76 3.75 -0.47
N ILE A 64 10.76 2.91 -0.21
CA ILE A 64 9.91 2.99 0.99
C ILE A 64 10.10 1.73 1.84
N SER A 65 10.16 1.90 3.16
CA SER A 65 10.08 0.79 4.11
C SER A 65 8.67 0.24 4.17
N LEU A 66 8.52 -1.08 4.11
CA LEU A 66 7.25 -1.77 4.35
C LEU A 66 7.13 -2.28 5.80
N GLU A 67 8.15 -2.04 6.63
CA GLU A 67 8.16 -2.47 8.03
C GLU A 67 6.94 -1.91 8.79
N GLY A 68 6.20 -2.79 9.46
CA GLY A 68 5.04 -2.42 10.26
C GLY A 68 3.75 -2.18 9.46
N LEU A 69 3.80 -2.06 8.13
CA LEU A 69 2.59 -2.02 7.32
C LEU A 69 1.80 -3.32 7.47
N MET A 70 0.48 -3.22 7.40
CA MET A 70 -0.43 -4.34 7.62
C MET A 70 -1.39 -4.52 6.45
N LEU A 71 -1.65 -5.79 6.11
CA LEU A 71 -2.84 -6.14 5.33
C LEU A 71 -3.93 -6.64 6.26
N VAL A 72 -5.02 -5.89 6.34
CA VAL A 72 -6.21 -6.25 7.10
C VAL A 72 -7.27 -6.73 6.13
N LYS A 73 -7.70 -7.97 6.29
CA LYS A 73 -8.74 -8.58 5.47
C LYS A 73 -10.03 -8.68 6.29
N TYR A 74 -11.13 -8.22 5.72
CA TYR A 74 -12.44 -8.38 6.32
C TYR A 74 -12.94 -9.81 6.14
N ASP A 75 -13.42 -10.36 7.24
CA ASP A 75 -13.82 -11.75 7.37
C ASP A 75 -14.85 -11.84 8.49
N SER A 76 -16.11 -11.99 8.10
CA SER A 76 -17.24 -12.09 9.02
C SER A 76 -17.17 -13.29 9.97
N SER A 77 -16.32 -14.29 9.69
CA SER A 77 -16.08 -15.43 10.58
C SER A 77 -15.10 -15.13 11.72
N LYS A 78 -14.44 -13.98 11.70
CA LYS A 78 -13.47 -13.56 12.73
C LYS A 78 -14.12 -12.64 13.76
N GLU A 79 -13.62 -12.73 14.98
CA GLU A 79 -13.95 -11.76 16.03
C GLU A 79 -13.56 -10.34 15.56
N GLY A 80 -14.47 -9.38 15.70
CA GLY A 80 -14.29 -8.02 15.15
C GLY A 80 -14.50 -7.89 13.64
N GLY A 81 -14.87 -8.97 12.93
CA GLY A 81 -15.23 -8.94 11.51
C GLY A 81 -14.07 -8.77 10.53
N LYS A 82 -12.82 -8.80 11.02
CA LYS A 82 -11.60 -8.67 10.23
C LYS A 82 -10.38 -9.27 10.95
N SER A 83 -9.30 -9.48 10.21
CA SER A 83 -8.03 -9.96 10.77
C SER A 83 -6.84 -9.37 10.02
N THR A 84 -5.77 -9.05 10.75
CA THR A 84 -4.46 -8.77 10.16
C THR A 84 -3.86 -10.07 9.61
N THR A 85 -3.65 -10.12 8.30
CA THR A 85 -3.19 -11.31 7.57
C THR A 85 -1.71 -11.25 7.21
N TRP A 86 -1.14 -10.06 7.18
CA TRP A 86 0.28 -9.82 6.94
C TRP A 86 0.73 -8.56 7.68
N THR A 87 1.98 -8.57 8.14
CA THR A 87 2.68 -7.42 8.68
C THR A 87 4.09 -7.43 8.10
N GLY A 88 4.50 -6.34 7.45
CA GLY A 88 5.84 -6.23 6.89
C GLY A 88 6.90 -6.32 7.99
N LYS A 89 7.80 -7.30 7.88
CA LYS A 89 8.89 -7.49 8.86
C LYS A 89 10.01 -6.49 8.64
N ALA A 90 10.85 -6.31 9.66
CA ALA A 90 11.98 -5.40 9.64
C ALA A 90 12.88 -5.58 8.41
N GLY A 91 13.27 -4.45 7.81
CA GLY A 91 14.14 -4.42 6.64
C GLY A 91 13.45 -4.71 5.30
N MET A 92 12.14 -4.97 5.27
CA MET A 92 11.39 -5.08 4.02
C MET A 92 11.22 -3.71 3.37
N LYS A 93 11.46 -3.64 2.07
CA LYS A 93 11.38 -2.39 1.32
C LYS A 93 10.78 -2.61 -0.06
N ILE A 94 10.25 -1.54 -0.62
CA ILE A 94 9.79 -1.46 -2.00
C ILE A 94 10.57 -0.35 -2.71
N ALA A 95 11.20 -0.70 -3.83
CA ALA A 95 11.95 0.27 -4.64
C ALA A 95 11.02 1.40 -5.15
N ALA A 96 11.61 2.52 -5.56
CA ALA A 96 10.89 3.57 -6.28
C ALA A 96 10.17 2.99 -7.50
N LYS A 97 8.86 3.25 -7.65
CA LYS A 97 8.02 2.63 -8.71
C LYS A 97 8.08 1.10 -8.73
N GLY A 98 8.47 0.50 -7.63
CA GLY A 98 8.61 -0.94 -7.48
C GLY A 98 7.30 -1.60 -7.10
N TYR A 99 7.29 -2.92 -7.23
CA TYR A 99 6.20 -3.81 -6.90
C TYR A 99 6.66 -4.77 -5.81
N VAL A 100 5.76 -5.10 -4.88
CA VAL A 100 5.95 -6.19 -3.91
C VAL A 100 4.75 -7.10 -4.00
N VAL A 101 4.98 -8.38 -4.23
CA VAL A 101 3.94 -9.38 -4.34
C VAL A 101 3.86 -10.17 -3.05
N LEU A 102 2.67 -10.22 -2.46
CA LEU A 102 2.35 -11.02 -1.29
C LEU A 102 1.49 -12.20 -1.72
N GLU A 103 1.95 -13.41 -1.46
CA GLU A 103 1.30 -14.67 -1.83
C GLU A 103 0.52 -15.25 -0.66
N SER A 104 -0.59 -15.91 -0.94
CA SER A 104 -1.40 -16.54 0.11
C SER A 104 -0.69 -17.76 0.69
N SER A 105 -0.80 -17.95 2.01
CA SER A 105 -0.40 -19.17 2.70
C SER A 105 -1.10 -20.42 2.15
N ASP A 106 -2.31 -20.26 1.58
CA ASP A 106 -3.11 -21.36 1.05
C ASP A 106 -2.44 -22.04 -0.15
N LEU A 107 -1.51 -21.38 -0.84
CA LEU A 107 -0.74 -21.99 -1.94
C LEU A 107 0.09 -23.19 -1.48
N SER A 108 0.43 -23.25 -0.18
CA SER A 108 1.16 -24.37 0.43
C SER A 108 0.32 -25.25 1.35
N ASP A 109 -0.96 -24.92 1.58
CA ASP A 109 -1.83 -25.63 2.52
C ASP A 109 -2.65 -26.72 1.79
N PRO A 110 -2.37 -28.02 2.03
CA PRO A 110 -3.14 -29.10 1.39
C PRO A 110 -4.62 -29.10 1.76
N ALA A 111 -5.02 -28.47 2.87
CA ALA A 111 -6.43 -28.35 3.25
C ALA A 111 -7.20 -27.37 2.36
N GLU A 112 -6.49 -26.47 1.67
CA GLU A 112 -7.02 -25.44 0.77
C GLU A 112 -6.62 -25.73 -0.70
N ASP A 113 -6.36 -27.00 -1.03
CA ASP A 113 -5.89 -27.49 -2.34
C ASP A 113 -4.49 -26.96 -2.76
N GLY A 114 -3.68 -26.51 -1.80
CA GLY A 114 -2.30 -26.06 -2.00
C GLY A 114 -1.30 -27.20 -2.20
N ASP A 115 -0.13 -26.85 -2.75
CA ASP A 115 1.01 -27.76 -2.88
C ASP A 115 1.98 -27.54 -1.70
N PRO A 116 2.14 -28.49 -0.76
CA PRO A 116 3.07 -28.32 0.35
C PRO A 116 4.55 -28.22 -0.08
N ALA A 117 4.88 -28.47 -1.35
CA ALA A 117 6.19 -28.19 -1.94
C ALA A 117 6.30 -26.77 -2.54
N TYR A 118 5.25 -25.96 -2.47
CA TYR A 118 5.25 -24.59 -2.96
C TYR A 118 6.35 -23.77 -2.28
N ALA A 119 7.22 -23.19 -3.11
CA ALA A 119 8.38 -22.43 -2.65
C ALA A 119 8.07 -20.94 -2.73
N TYR A 120 7.72 -20.35 -1.58
CA TYR A 120 7.63 -18.91 -1.44
C TYR A 120 9.00 -18.25 -1.64
N GLU A 121 9.01 -17.06 -2.25
CA GLU A 121 10.25 -16.26 -2.36
C GLU A 121 10.85 -15.96 -0.99
N SER A 122 10.00 -15.60 -0.02
CA SER A 122 10.36 -15.50 1.39
C SER A 122 9.11 -15.48 2.27
N GLU A 123 9.25 -15.84 3.54
CA GLU A 123 8.15 -15.73 4.51
C GLU A 123 7.61 -14.30 4.69
N ASN A 124 8.39 -13.28 4.32
CA ASN A 124 7.96 -11.88 4.42
C ASN A 124 7.03 -11.47 3.26
N HIS A 125 6.93 -12.31 2.23
CA HIS A 125 6.06 -12.14 1.08
C HIS A 125 4.83 -13.07 1.16
N VAL A 126 4.45 -13.52 2.37
CA VAL A 126 3.31 -14.43 2.57
C VAL A 126 2.26 -13.81 3.49
N PHE A 127 1.03 -13.70 3.00
CA PHE A 127 -0.13 -13.33 3.82
C PHE A 127 -0.96 -14.56 4.19
N LYS A 128 -1.61 -14.52 5.36
CA LYS A 128 -2.40 -15.65 5.87
C LYS A 128 -3.82 -15.68 5.30
N GLY A 129 -4.23 -16.86 4.84
CA GLY A 129 -5.58 -17.18 4.41
C GLY A 129 -5.86 -16.90 2.94
N GLY A 130 -7.00 -17.41 2.45
CA GLY A 130 -7.30 -17.40 1.03
C GLY A 130 -7.78 -16.08 0.45
N LEU A 131 -7.63 -15.95 -0.87
CA LEU A 131 -8.18 -14.88 -1.68
C LEU A 131 -9.03 -15.52 -2.80
N SER A 132 -10.31 -15.16 -2.93
CA SER A 132 -11.20 -15.80 -3.90
C SER A 132 -11.72 -14.83 -4.94
N GLY A 133 -11.52 -15.17 -6.21
CA GLY A 133 -12.13 -14.46 -7.33
C GLY A 133 -13.64 -14.65 -7.43
N LYS A 134 -14.24 -15.59 -6.66
CA LYS A 134 -15.70 -15.89 -6.70
C LYS A 134 -16.50 -15.26 -5.59
N LYS A 135 -15.85 -14.60 -4.63
CA LYS A 135 -16.50 -14.07 -3.44
C LYS A 135 -16.32 -12.56 -3.33
N ASN A 136 -17.18 -11.89 -2.56
CA ASN A 136 -16.89 -10.51 -2.14
C ASN A 136 -15.54 -10.45 -1.41
N VAL A 137 -14.84 -9.34 -1.55
CA VAL A 137 -13.51 -9.13 -0.97
C VAL A 137 -13.45 -7.70 -0.45
N TYR A 138 -12.92 -7.54 0.76
CA TYR A 138 -12.54 -6.23 1.28
C TYR A 138 -11.22 -6.34 2.02
N ILE A 139 -10.24 -5.57 1.56
CA ILE A 139 -8.86 -5.54 2.07
C ILE A 139 -8.47 -4.07 2.29
N GLU A 140 -7.89 -3.80 3.45
CA GLU A 140 -7.23 -2.54 3.78
C GLU A 140 -5.71 -2.77 3.84
N LEU A 141 -4.97 -1.85 3.24
CA LEU A 141 -3.57 -1.62 3.58
C LEU A 141 -3.56 -0.56 4.69
N GLN A 142 -2.96 -0.89 5.82
CA GLN A 142 -2.86 0.00 6.97
C GLN A 142 -1.41 0.31 7.32
N ALA A 143 -1.16 1.50 7.84
CA ALA A 143 0.09 1.84 8.50
C ALA A 143 0.22 1.14 9.86
N ALA A 144 1.40 1.26 10.47
CA ALA A 144 1.68 0.66 11.78
C ALA A 144 0.82 1.24 12.92
N ASP A 145 0.28 2.44 12.74
CA ASP A 145 -0.65 3.10 13.67
C ASP A 145 -2.13 2.78 13.39
N GLU A 146 -2.39 1.78 12.54
CA GLU A 146 -3.73 1.32 12.11
C GLU A 146 -4.50 2.31 11.23
N SER A 147 -3.89 3.43 10.82
CA SER A 147 -4.50 4.31 9.82
C SER A 147 -4.57 3.60 8.47
N VAL A 148 -5.72 3.73 7.78
CA VAL A 148 -5.93 3.13 6.46
C VAL A 148 -5.21 3.98 5.41
N LEU A 149 -4.26 3.35 4.71
CA LEU A 149 -3.51 3.97 3.61
C LEU A 149 -4.23 3.79 2.28
N ASP A 150 -4.77 2.59 2.03
CA ASP A 150 -5.50 2.26 0.82
C ASP A 150 -6.45 1.08 1.05
N SER A 151 -7.41 0.88 0.16
CA SER A 151 -8.31 -0.26 0.21
C SER A 151 -8.76 -0.75 -1.16
N PHE A 152 -9.13 -2.04 -1.18
CA PHE A 152 -9.81 -2.67 -2.30
C PHE A 152 -11.10 -3.32 -1.80
N GLN A 153 -12.22 -2.95 -2.42
CA GLN A 153 -13.52 -3.51 -2.13
C GLN A 153 -14.23 -3.98 -3.40
N ARG A 154 -14.77 -5.20 -3.35
CA ARG A 154 -15.70 -5.74 -4.33
C ARG A 154 -16.93 -6.28 -3.63
N GLY A 155 -18.10 -5.72 -3.96
CA GLY A 155 -19.36 -5.97 -3.28
C GLY A 155 -19.77 -4.83 -2.34
N GLU A 156 -21.04 -4.81 -1.92
CA GLU A 156 -21.57 -3.81 -0.97
C GLU A 156 -21.25 -4.12 0.49
N GLU A 157 -20.81 -3.08 1.25
CA GLU A 157 -20.54 -3.08 2.71
C GLU A 157 -21.69 -3.73 3.53
N GLY A 158 -21.53 -4.97 4.04
CA GLY A 158 -22.62 -5.66 4.74
C GLY A 158 -22.34 -7.13 5.15
N ALA A 159 -23.35 -7.82 5.70
CA ALA A 159 -23.20 -9.15 6.29
C ALA A 159 -22.60 -10.19 5.31
N GLY A 160 -21.55 -10.91 5.73
CA GLY A 160 -20.97 -12.02 4.97
C GLY A 160 -19.76 -11.68 4.09
N TRP A 161 -18.92 -10.71 4.47
CA TRP A 161 -17.61 -10.49 3.84
C TRP A 161 -16.80 -11.77 3.79
N ASN A 162 -16.30 -12.08 2.58
CA ASN A 162 -15.64 -13.31 2.14
C ASN A 162 -16.52 -14.58 2.11
N GLN A 163 -17.84 -14.42 2.25
CA GLN A 163 -18.82 -15.50 2.28
C GLN A 163 -19.85 -15.39 1.14
N VAL A 164 -20.12 -14.19 0.64
CA VAL A 164 -21.03 -13.99 -0.51
C VAL A 164 -20.32 -14.46 -1.77
N GLY A 165 -20.85 -15.52 -2.39
CA GLY A 165 -20.38 -16.05 -3.68
C GLY A 165 -21.16 -15.47 -4.87
N GLY A 166 -20.84 -15.95 -6.06
CA GLY A 166 -21.56 -15.60 -7.30
C GLY A 166 -20.86 -14.52 -8.13
N PHE A 167 -19.69 -14.05 -7.73
CA PHE A 167 -18.88 -13.17 -8.56
C PHE A 167 -18.25 -13.95 -9.72
N ASN A 168 -18.17 -13.34 -10.90
CA ASN A 168 -17.49 -13.87 -12.05
C ASN A 168 -16.04 -14.16 -11.67
N ASN A 169 -15.63 -15.38 -11.99
CA ASN A 169 -14.25 -15.81 -11.88
C ASN A 169 -13.91 -16.53 -13.17
N ASP A 170 -13.46 -15.74 -14.15
CA ASP A 170 -12.96 -16.29 -15.40
C ASP A 170 -11.54 -16.88 -15.27
N LYS A 171 -10.93 -16.77 -14.08
CA LYS A 171 -9.57 -17.21 -13.73
C LYS A 171 -8.47 -16.63 -14.61
N LYS A 172 -8.80 -15.70 -15.49
CA LYS A 172 -7.89 -15.11 -16.45
C LYS A 172 -7.47 -13.73 -16.02
N HIS A 173 -8.38 -12.98 -15.41
CA HIS A 173 -8.12 -11.60 -15.05
C HIS A 173 -7.93 -11.43 -13.54
N THR A 174 -7.25 -10.35 -13.20
CA THR A 174 -7.02 -9.85 -11.85
C THR A 174 -7.84 -8.59 -11.61
N PHE A 175 -8.00 -8.22 -10.34
CA PHE A 175 -8.45 -6.88 -9.98
C PHE A 175 -7.22 -6.00 -9.99
N SER A 176 -7.13 -5.02 -10.88
CA SER A 176 -5.94 -4.19 -11.07
C SER A 176 -6.28 -2.72 -11.12
N ARG A 177 -5.41 -1.88 -10.56
CA ARG A 177 -5.45 -0.43 -10.82
C ARG A 177 -4.89 -0.15 -12.21
N VAL A 178 -5.67 0.53 -13.04
CA VAL A 178 -5.23 0.89 -14.41
C VAL A 178 -5.32 2.40 -14.60
N PRO A 179 -4.20 3.15 -14.63
CA PRO A 179 -2.79 2.71 -14.48
C PRO A 179 -2.40 2.40 -13.02
N ASP A 180 -1.19 1.85 -12.82
CA ASP A 180 -0.66 1.49 -11.49
C ASP A 180 -0.84 2.58 -10.44
N GLY A 181 -1.28 2.16 -9.25
CA GLY A 181 -1.41 2.95 -8.02
C GLY A 181 -2.36 4.14 -8.03
N THR A 182 -2.80 4.60 -9.20
CA THR A 182 -3.60 5.84 -9.35
C THR A 182 -4.89 5.61 -10.12
N GLY A 183 -4.95 4.52 -10.87
CA GLY A 183 -6.11 4.13 -11.64
C GLY A 183 -7.27 3.61 -10.79
N GLU A 184 -8.45 3.67 -11.41
CA GLU A 184 -9.62 2.95 -10.95
C GLU A 184 -9.37 1.43 -11.02
N TRP A 185 -10.02 0.69 -10.13
CA TRP A 185 -9.98 -0.76 -10.14
C TRP A 185 -10.77 -1.32 -11.33
N ALA A 186 -10.16 -2.26 -12.03
CA ALA A 186 -10.71 -2.89 -13.22
C ALA A 186 -10.32 -4.38 -13.29
N TYR A 187 -10.99 -5.15 -14.14
CA TYR A 187 -10.44 -6.40 -14.61
C TYR A 187 -9.33 -6.11 -15.64
N ALA A 188 -8.17 -6.73 -15.47
CA ALA A 188 -7.04 -6.66 -16.41
C ALA A 188 -6.33 -8.02 -16.52
N ASP A 189 -5.49 -8.19 -17.55
CA ASP A 189 -4.61 -9.36 -17.63
C ASP A 189 -3.61 -9.35 -16.46
N PRO A 190 -3.22 -10.51 -15.90
CA PRO A 190 -2.36 -10.58 -14.73
C PRO A 190 -0.96 -10.05 -15.03
N THR A 191 -0.46 -9.19 -14.14
CA THR A 191 0.83 -8.50 -14.31
C THR A 191 1.74 -8.62 -13.09
N LYS A 192 1.60 -9.71 -12.33
CA LYS A 192 2.38 -10.03 -11.12
C LYS A 192 3.85 -9.58 -11.17
N GLY A 193 4.19 -8.61 -10.33
CA GLY A 193 5.53 -8.04 -10.16
C GLY A 193 5.92 -7.03 -11.25
N SER A 194 4.96 -6.51 -12.02
CA SER A 194 5.20 -5.63 -13.16
C SER A 194 4.03 -4.67 -13.40
N ALA A 195 4.23 -3.72 -14.32
CA ALA A 195 3.23 -2.69 -14.58
C ALA A 195 1.91 -3.24 -15.10
N ASN A 196 0.80 -2.78 -14.52
CA ASN A 196 -0.54 -3.19 -14.94
C ASN A 196 -0.80 -2.81 -16.40
N GLY A 197 -1.42 -3.74 -17.10
CA GLY A 197 -1.79 -3.61 -18.50
C GLY A 197 -3.04 -2.75 -18.72
N ALA A 198 -3.66 -2.94 -19.88
CA ALA A 198 -4.92 -2.28 -20.19
C ALA A 198 -6.09 -2.92 -19.44
N LYS A 199 -7.07 -2.08 -19.11
CA LYS A 199 -8.38 -2.51 -18.62
C LYS A 199 -9.09 -3.38 -19.66
N VAL A 200 -9.58 -4.52 -19.22
CA VAL A 200 -10.42 -5.44 -20.00
C VAL A 200 -11.91 -5.21 -19.70
N ALA A 201 -12.27 -4.99 -18.43
CA ALA A 201 -13.65 -4.74 -18.01
C ALA A 201 -13.74 -3.98 -16.68
N GLU A 202 -14.94 -3.49 -16.34
CA GLU A 202 -15.24 -2.98 -15.00
C GLU A 202 -15.32 -4.11 -13.97
N ILE A 203 -14.94 -3.85 -12.72
CA ILE A 203 -15.20 -4.79 -11.63
C ILE A 203 -16.69 -4.80 -11.32
N GLU A 204 -17.28 -6.00 -11.29
CA GLU A 204 -18.66 -6.15 -10.86
C GLU A 204 -18.81 -5.87 -9.35
N GLN A 205 -19.85 -5.14 -8.99
CA GLN A 205 -20.14 -4.83 -7.58
C GLN A 205 -21.27 -5.68 -7.01
N GLN A 206 -21.88 -6.54 -7.83
CA GLN A 206 -22.97 -7.43 -7.47
C GLN A 206 -22.67 -8.83 -8.01
N PRO A 207 -23.08 -9.89 -7.30
CA PRO A 207 -22.92 -11.25 -7.80
C PRO A 207 -23.78 -11.49 -9.06
N GLU A 208 -23.33 -12.39 -9.92
CA GLU A 208 -24.13 -12.95 -11.02
C GLU A 208 -25.42 -13.57 -10.47
N MET A 209 -26.55 -13.28 -11.14
CA MET A 209 -27.86 -13.85 -10.81
C MET A 209 -28.05 -15.25 -11.38
#